data_AF-A0A0P6Y215-F1
#
_entry.id   AF-A0A0P6Y215-F1
#
_cell.length_a   1.000
_cell.length_b   1.000
_cell.length_c   1.000
_cell.angle_alpha   90.00
_cell.angle_beta   90.00
_cell.angle_gamma   90.00
#
_symmetry.space_group_name_H-M   'P 1'
#
loop_
_entity.id
_entity.type
_entity.pdbx_description
1 polymer ?
#
loop_
_entity_poly.entity_id
_entity_poly.type
_entity_poly.pdbx_seq_one_letter_code
_entity_poly.pdbx_strand_id
1 'polypeptide(L)'
;MIREDPKVHDLVNWVAGTKLIFILLLIVILATAPQTTLLWTGAAMLVSIASFFWRLFPLIRKMDRGGQIDPANYSAVLGWMIAGMMAVFLAALVIAVL
;
A
#
# COMPACT_ATOMS: atom_id res chain seq x y z
N MET A 1 -10.32 -3.30 12.49
CA MET A 1 -10.34 -4.77 12.56
C MET A 1 -11.71 -5.24 12.06
N ILE A 2 -11.77 -6.13 11.05
CA ILE A 2 -13.06 -6.63 10.54
C ILE A 2 -13.71 -7.46 11.65
N ARG A 3 -15.01 -7.26 11.90
CA ARG A 3 -15.73 -8.02 12.94
C ARG A 3 -15.88 -9.49 12.52
N GLU A 4 -15.12 -10.32 13.24
CA GLU A 4 -15.40 -11.73 13.60
C GLU A 4 -15.58 -12.77 12.48
N ASP A 5 -14.48 -13.18 11.85
CA ASP A 5 -14.32 -14.58 11.41
C ASP A 5 -12.87 -15.04 11.72
N PRO A 6 -12.65 -16.08 12.55
CA PRO A 6 -11.31 -16.59 12.86
C PRO A 6 -10.51 -16.96 11.61
N LYS A 7 -11.15 -17.43 10.53
CA LYS A 7 -10.46 -17.74 9.26
C LYS A 7 -9.92 -16.49 8.55
N VAL A 8 -10.60 -15.35 8.72
CA VAL A 8 -10.16 -14.07 8.15
C VAL A 8 -8.93 -13.55 8.90
N HIS A 9 -8.81 -13.86 10.19
CA HIS A 9 -7.66 -13.46 10.99
C HIS A 9 -6.35 -14.10 10.52
N ASP A 10 -6.38 -15.40 10.21
CA ASP A 10 -5.22 -16.12 9.67
C ASP A 10 -4.79 -15.58 8.30
N LEU A 11 -5.76 -15.24 7.45
CA LEU A 11 -5.50 -14.59 6.16
C LEU A 11 -4.86 -13.21 6.32
N VAL A 12 -5.30 -12.42 7.30
CA VAL A 12 -4.72 -11.10 7.59
C VAL A 12 -3.28 -11.23 8.07
N ASN A 13 -2.99 -12.17 8.97
CA ASN A 13 -1.64 -12.44 9.46
C ASN A 13 -0.72 -12.92 8.34
N TRP A 14 -1.22 -13.78 7.45
CA TRP A 14 -0.48 -14.22 6.27
C TRP A 14 -0.15 -13.05 5.32
N VAL A 15 -1.14 -12.17 5.04
CA VAL A 15 -0.92 -10.95 4.25
C VAL A 15 0.09 -10.01 4.92
N ALA A 16 0.09 -9.91 6.25
CA ALA A 16 1.10 -9.15 6.98
C ALA A 16 2.52 -9.73 6.78
N GLY A 17 2.66 -11.05 6.78
CA GLY A 17 3.92 -11.73 6.45
C GLY A 17 4.38 -11.44 5.02
N THR A 18 3.47 -11.44 4.03
CA THR A 18 3.81 -11.12 2.64
C THR A 18 4.31 -9.68 2.47
N LYS A 19 3.74 -8.71 3.21
CA LYS A 19 4.20 -7.30 3.17
C LYS A 19 5.67 -7.16 3.56
N LEU A 20 6.15 -7.96 4.51
CA LEU A 20 7.55 -7.95 4.94
C LEU A 20 8.51 -8.28 3.79
N ILE A 21 8.15 -9.24 2.94
CA ILE A 21 8.94 -9.64 1.77
C ILE A 21 9.13 -8.44 0.83
N PHE A 22 8.04 -7.74 0.50
CA PHE A 22 8.10 -6.55 -0.35
C PHE A 22 8.96 -5.44 0.26
N ILE A 23 8.86 -5.21 1.57
CA ILE A 23 9.67 -4.21 2.27
C ILE A 23 11.16 -4.56 2.22
N LEU A 24 11.53 -5.81 2.51
CA LEU A 24 12.92 -6.25 2.48
C LEU A 24 13.52 -6.16 1.07
N LEU A 25 12.77 -6.58 0.05
CA LEU A 25 13.18 -6.43 -1.35
C LEU A 25 13.36 -4.96 -1.73
N LEU A 26 12.45 -4.08 -1.30
CA LEU A 26 12.56 -2.65 -1.55
C LEU A 26 13.84 -2.06 -0.94
N ILE A 27 14.17 -2.44 0.31
CA ILE A 27 15.39 -1.99 0.97
C ILE A 27 16.63 -2.38 0.16
N VAL A 28 16.71 -3.64 -0.30
CA VAL A 28 17.84 -4.12 -1.11
C VAL A 28 17.93 -3.35 -2.43
N ILE A 29 16.81 -3.12 -3.11
CA ILE A 29 16.76 -2.35 -4.35
C ILE A 29 17.25 -0.92 -4.12
N LEU A 30 16.75 -0.24 -3.08
CA LEU A 30 17.15 1.13 -2.75
C LEU A 30 18.65 1.22 -2.39
N ALA A 31 19.22 0.19 -1.77
CA ALA A 31 20.61 0.18 -1.35
C ALA A 31 21.61 -0.17 -2.47
N THR A 32 21.18 -0.92 -3.49
CA THR A 32 22.11 -1.54 -4.46
C THR A 32 21.82 -1.22 -5.92
N ALA A 33 20.62 -0.77 -6.25
CA ALA A 33 20.21 -0.64 -7.64
C ALA A 33 20.77 0.64 -8.29
N PRO A 34 21.18 0.59 -9.57
CA PRO A 34 21.58 1.77 -10.32
C PRO A 34 20.36 2.69 -10.57
N GLN A 35 20.63 3.97 -10.82
CA GLN A 35 19.60 5.01 -10.98
C GLN A 35 18.48 4.64 -11.95
N THR A 36 18.81 4.03 -13.10
CA THR A 36 17.81 3.56 -14.08
C THR A 36 16.85 2.53 -13.49
N THR A 37 17.35 1.59 -12.69
CA THR A 37 16.53 0.56 -12.05
C THR A 37 15.67 1.15 -10.94
N LEU A 38 16.18 2.14 -10.20
CA LEU A 38 15.39 2.87 -9.20
C LEU A 38 14.20 3.60 -9.83
N LEU A 39 14.41 4.24 -10.99
CA LEU A 39 13.34 4.93 -11.73
C LEU A 39 12.24 3.97 -12.20
N TRP A 40 12.62 2.85 -12.84
CA TRP A 40 11.66 1.85 -13.29
C TRP A 40 10.92 1.19 -12.11
N THR A 41 11.63 0.93 -11.01
CA THR A 41 11.03 0.36 -9.80
C THR A 41 10.02 1.32 -9.19
N GLY A 42 10.37 2.61 -9.03
CA GLY A 42 9.46 3.62 -8.51
C GLY A 42 8.22 3.80 -9.41
N ALA A 43 8.39 3.82 -10.73
CA ALA A 43 7.29 3.89 -11.67
C ALA A 43 6.36 2.67 -11.57
N ALA A 44 6.93 1.46 -11.54
CA ALA A 44 6.18 0.22 -11.37
C ALA A 44 5.42 0.18 -10.04
N MET A 45 6.03 0.69 -8.96
CA MET A 45 5.38 0.80 -7.65
C MET A 45 4.19 1.75 -7.68
N LEU A 46 4.33 2.94 -8.27
CA LEU A 46 3.22 3.89 -8.38
C LEU A 46 2.03 3.28 -9.13
N VAL A 47 2.29 2.63 -10.27
CA VAL A 47 1.23 1.96 -11.06
C VAL A 47 0.60 0.81 -10.28
N SER A 48 1.40 0.00 -9.58
CA SER A 48 0.91 -1.11 -8.76
C SER A 48 0.04 -0.64 -7.61
N ILE A 49 0.48 0.37 -6.85
CA ILE A 49 -0.29 0.97 -5.75
C ILE A 49 -1.59 1.57 -6.30
N ALA A 50 -1.52 2.38 -7.36
CA ALA A 50 -2.69 3.03 -7.94
C ALA A 50 -3.72 2.01 -8.43
N SER A 51 -3.28 0.99 -9.18
CA SER A 51 -4.17 -0.05 -9.72
C SER A 51 -4.83 -0.89 -8.61
N PHE A 52 -4.06 -1.26 -7.57
CA PHE A 52 -4.57 -2.00 -6.43
C PHE A 52 -5.62 -1.21 -5.66
N PHE A 53 -5.32 0.05 -5.33
CA PHE A 53 -6.21 0.88 -4.52
C PHE A 53 -7.42 1.41 -5.29
N TRP A 54 -7.34 1.57 -6.61
CA TRP A 54 -8.48 1.96 -7.44
C TRP A 54 -9.69 1.05 -7.22
N ARG A 55 -9.47 -0.27 -7.12
CA ARG A 55 -10.55 -1.24 -6.94
C ARG A 55 -10.89 -1.50 -5.48
N LEU A 56 -9.91 -1.48 -4.59
CA LEU A 56 -10.13 -1.79 -3.17
C LEU A 56 -10.71 -0.64 -2.37
N PHE A 57 -10.30 0.60 -2.66
CA PHE A 57 -10.81 1.77 -1.97
C PHE A 57 -12.34 1.91 -2.00
N PRO A 58 -13.05 1.73 -3.14
CA PRO A 58 -14.51 1.78 -3.14
C PRO A 58 -15.16 0.63 -2.36
N LEU A 59 -14.54 -0.55 -2.31
CA LEU A 59 -15.03 -1.68 -1.51
C LEU A 59 -14.92 -1.37 -0.01
N ILE A 60 -13.75 -0.92 0.44
CA ILE A 60 -13.50 -0.55 1.84
C ILE A 60 -14.44 0.59 2.27
N ARG A 61 -14.63 1.60 1.41
CA ARG A 61 -15.56 2.72 1.69
C ARG A 61 -17.02 2.26 1.84
N LYS A 62 -17.45 1.26 1.05
CA LYS A 62 -18.78 0.65 1.21
C LYS A 62 -18.91 -0.11 2.53
N MET A 63 -17.90 -0.89 2.89
CA MET A 63 -17.86 -1.65 4.15
C MET A 63 -17.81 -0.73 5.38
N ASP A 64 -17.04 0.35 5.33
CA ASP A 64 -16.93 1.38 6.38
C ASP A 64 -18.27 2.09 6.60
N ARG A 65 -18.94 2.52 5.52
CA ARG A 65 -20.31 3.07 5.60
C ARG A 65 -21.34 2.08 6.13
N GLY A 66 -21.13 0.79 5.89
CA GLY A 66 -21.98 -0.30 6.37
C GLY A 66 -21.74 -0.67 7.84
N GLY A 67 -20.85 0.03 8.56
CA GLY A 67 -20.53 -0.26 9.96
C GLY A 67 -19.77 -1.58 10.18
N GLN A 68 -19.18 -2.15 9.11
CA GLN A 68 -18.47 -3.43 9.15
C GLN A 68 -16.97 -3.28 9.47
N ILE A 69 -16.49 -2.05 9.61
CA ILE A 69 -15.10 -1.71 9.90
C ILE A 69 -15.04 -0.87 11.17
N ASP A 70 -14.15 -1.26 12.09
CA ASP A 70 -13.91 -0.59 13.37
C ASP A 70 -12.42 -0.18 13.46
N PRO A 71 -12.05 1.07 13.80
CA PRO A 71 -12.91 2.23 14.08
C PRO A 71 -13.63 2.79 12.85
N ALA A 72 -14.77 3.43 13.08
CA ALA A 72 -15.54 4.10 12.03
C ALA A 72 -14.69 5.19 11.33
N ASN A 73 -14.91 5.38 10.03
CA ASN A 73 -14.14 6.29 9.16
C ASN A 73 -12.70 5.81 8.86
N TYR A 74 -12.40 4.54 9.07
CA TYR A 74 -11.10 3.97 8.72
C TYR A 74 -10.76 4.14 7.23
N SER A 75 -11.76 4.17 6.34
CA SER A 75 -11.54 4.40 4.91
C SER A 75 -10.89 5.75 4.62
N ALA A 76 -11.15 6.79 5.42
CA ALA A 76 -10.52 8.09 5.28
C ALA A 76 -9.04 8.05 5.70
N VAL A 77 -8.74 7.42 6.85
CA VAL A 77 -7.37 7.22 7.33
C VAL A 77 -6.55 6.43 6.32
N LEU A 78 -7.12 5.34 5.80
CA LEU A 78 -6.47 4.52 4.78
C LEU A 78 -6.19 5.33 3.51
N GLY A 79 -7.13 6.16 3.07
CA GLY A 79 -6.96 7.07 1.92
C GLY A 79 -5.76 8.01 2.10
N TRP A 80 -5.65 8.66 3.25
CA TRP A 80 -4.51 9.53 3.57
C TRP A 80 -3.18 8.78 3.60
N MET A 81 -3.18 7.56 4.13
CA MET A 81 -1.97 6.73 4.19
C MET A 81 -1.46 6.35 2.79
N ILE A 82 -2.37 6.00 1.87
CA ILE A 82 -2.01 5.69 0.47
C ILE A 82 -1.53 6.95 -0.24
N ALA A 83 -2.23 8.08 -0.06
CA ALA A 83 -1.85 9.34 -0.67
C ALA A 83 -0.44 9.79 -0.21
N GLY A 84 -0.15 9.67 1.09
CA GLY A 84 1.19 9.93 1.63
C GLY A 84 2.25 9.01 1.03
N MET A 85 1.97 7.71 0.94
CA MET A 85 2.90 6.74 0.35
C MET A 85 3.16 7.03 -1.13
N MET A 86 2.11 7.34 -1.91
CA MET A 86 2.27 7.76 -3.30
C MET A 86 3.10 9.05 -3.41
N ALA A 87 2.84 10.05 -2.56
CA ALA A 87 3.58 11.31 -2.55
C ALA A 87 5.08 11.11 -2.26
N VAL A 88 5.43 10.25 -1.31
CA VAL A 88 6.83 9.91 -1.01
C VAL A 88 7.51 9.24 -2.21
N PHE A 89 6.86 8.28 -2.86
CA PHE A 89 7.43 7.64 -4.05
C PHE A 89 7.56 8.61 -5.22
N LEU A 90 6.59 9.51 -5.41
CA LEU A 90 6.65 10.56 -6.41
C LEU A 90 7.80 11.53 -6.15
N ALA A 91 7.98 11.97 -4.91
CA ALA A 91 9.09 12.83 -4.51
C ALA A 91 10.45 12.15 -4.73
N ALA A 92 10.57 10.87 -4.35
CA ALA A 92 11.78 10.10 -4.58
C ALA A 92 12.12 9.98 -6.07
N LEU A 93 11.12 9.75 -6.93
CA LEU A 93 11.32 9.75 -8.38
C LEU A 93 11.76 11.12 -8.90
N VAL A 94 11.14 12.20 -8.45
CA VAL A 94 11.52 13.57 -8.86
C VAL A 94 12.96 13.86 -8.46
N ILE A 95 13.36 13.54 -7.22
CA ILE A 95 14.75 13.70 -6.74
C ILE A 95 15.71 12.83 -7.54
N ALA A 96 15.29 11.63 -7.95
CA ALA A 96 16.14 10.73 -8.72
C ALA A 96 16.30 11.13 -10.20
N VAL A 97 15.42 11.98 -10.74
CA VAL A 97 15.48 12.44 -12.14
C VAL A 97 16.17 13.81 -12.28
N LEU A 98 16.01 14.69 -11.29
CA LEU A 98 16.64 16.02 -11.24
C LEU A 98 18.12 15.93 -10.85
#